data_AF-B9YCE2-F1
#
_entry.id   AF-B9YCE2-F1
#
_cell.length_a   1.000
_cell.length_b   1.000
_cell.length_c   1.000
_cell.angle_alpha   90.00
_cell.angle_beta   90.00
_cell.angle_gamma   90.00
#
_symmetry.space_group_name_H-M   'P 1'
#
loop_
_entity.id
_entity.type
_entity.pdbx_description
1 polymer ?
#
loop_
_entity_poly.entity_id
_entity_poly.type
_entity_poly.pdbx_seq_one_letter_code
_entity_poly.pdbx_strand_id
1 'polypeptide(L)'
;MKECGTFAEPEETGTTFAANAVIKAEALCAQLGCTVISDDSGLEIDALNKEPGVYSARYLGHDTSYEIKNRNLIERVSGQADRTCRFVCAIALARPGRPTEVFEGTVEGTVAFQPAGGQGFGYDPIFYYPPLGKTLAEASEEEKNQVSHRGQAMRLLMEYLHHEEN
;
A
#
# COMPACT_ATOMS: atom_id res chain seq x y z
N MET A 1 4.27 0.54 24.03
CA MET A 1 4.45 1.60 23.02
C MET A 1 4.09 2.92 23.67
N LYS A 2 4.92 3.97 23.56
CA LYS A 2 4.51 5.33 23.95
C LYS A 2 3.75 5.92 22.77
N GLU A 3 2.52 6.37 22.99
CA GLU A 3 1.84 7.23 22.02
C GLU A 3 2.58 8.57 21.99
N CYS A 4 3.19 8.86 20.85
CA CYS A 4 3.74 10.18 20.57
C CYS A 4 2.58 11.03 20.05
N GLY A 5 2.49 12.31 20.43
CA GLY A 5 1.32 13.17 20.19
C GLY A 5 0.98 13.42 18.71
N THR A 6 0.21 14.46 18.41
CA THR A 6 -0.08 14.83 17.02
C THR A 6 1.08 15.62 16.41
N PHE A 7 1.56 15.18 15.25
CA PHE A 7 2.59 15.87 14.47
C PHE A 7 1.97 16.39 13.18
N ALA A 8 2.58 17.43 12.61
CA ALA A 8 2.18 17.88 11.28
C ALA A 8 2.50 16.77 10.26
N GLU A 9 1.48 16.29 9.55
CA GLU A 9 1.68 15.36 8.45
C GLU A 9 2.44 16.07 7.32
N PRO A 10 3.57 15.51 6.86
CA PRO A 10 4.31 16.11 5.76
C PRO A 10 3.51 15.96 4.46
N GLU A 11 3.70 16.90 3.55
CA GLU A 11 3.07 16.85 2.23
C GLU A 11 3.67 15.71 1.39
N GLU A 12 2.82 14.76 0.97
CA GLU A 12 3.18 13.65 0.08
C GLU A 12 3.38 14.14 -1.37
N THR A 13 4.55 14.71 -1.64
CA THR A 13 4.94 15.24 -2.96
C THR A 13 5.65 14.22 -3.86
N GLY A 14 5.85 12.99 -3.36
CA GLY A 14 6.50 11.92 -4.08
C GLY A 14 5.65 11.38 -5.24
N THR A 15 6.33 10.90 -6.27
CA THR A 15 5.71 10.27 -7.45
C THR A 15 5.71 8.74 -7.37
N THR A 16 6.30 8.17 -6.31
CA THR A 16 6.33 6.73 -6.01
C THR A 16 5.99 6.47 -4.55
N PHE A 17 5.53 5.25 -4.23
CA PHE A 17 5.25 4.85 -2.85
C PHE A 17 6.49 4.97 -1.96
N ALA A 18 7.65 4.52 -2.44
CA ALA A 18 8.93 4.70 -1.74
C ALA A 18 9.22 6.17 -1.41
N ALA A 19 9.04 7.08 -2.38
CA ALA A 19 9.30 8.50 -2.16
C ALA A 19 8.40 9.09 -1.06
N ASN A 20 7.10 8.75 -1.06
CA ASN A 20 6.18 9.20 -0.01
C ASN A 20 6.50 8.59 1.35
N ALA A 21 6.85 7.31 1.41
CA ALA A 21 7.25 6.64 2.65
C ALA A 21 8.50 7.30 3.25
N VAL A 22 9.50 7.61 2.41
CA VAL A 22 10.73 8.32 2.83
C VAL A 22 10.41 9.72 3.35
N ILE A 23 9.62 10.52 2.63
CA ILE A 23 9.21 11.87 3.06
C ILE A 23 8.57 11.81 4.45
N LYS A 24 7.66 10.85 4.67
CA LYS A 24 6.99 10.66 5.97
C LYS A 24 7.97 10.25 7.07
N ALA A 25 8.80 9.25 6.81
CA ALA A 25 9.75 8.72 7.79
C ALA A 25 10.81 9.76 8.19
N GLU A 26 11.39 10.47 7.22
CA GLU A 26 12.44 11.46 7.46
C GLU A 26 11.91 12.69 8.19
N ALA A 27 10.73 13.20 7.82
CA ALA A 27 10.11 14.34 8.49
C ALA A 27 9.88 14.05 9.98
N LEU A 28 9.32 12.88 10.30
CA LEU A 28 9.09 12.46 11.69
C LEU A 28 10.40 12.14 12.42
N CYS A 29 11.36 11.49 11.77
CA CYS A 29 12.68 11.21 12.35
C CYS A 29 13.40 12.51 12.74
N ALA A 30 13.33 13.55 11.90
CA ALA A 30 13.92 14.84 12.17
C ALA A 30 13.24 15.57 13.34
N GLN A 31 11.91 15.47 13.45
CA GLN A 31 11.14 16.07 14.54
C GLN A 31 11.36 15.37 15.88
N LEU A 32 11.45 14.04 15.87
CA LEU A 32 11.48 13.21 17.07
C LEU A 32 12.90 12.89 17.56
N GLY A 33 13.90 12.95 16.67
CA GLY A 33 15.28 12.55 16.97
C GLY A 33 15.43 11.07 17.29
N CYS A 34 14.51 10.21 16.83
CA CYS A 34 14.55 8.76 17.03
C CYS A 34 14.30 8.01 15.71
N THR A 35 14.55 6.70 15.73
CA THR A 35 14.23 5.81 14.60
C THR A 35 12.73 5.82 14.31
N VAL A 36 12.36 6.00 13.05
CA VAL A 36 10.98 6.01 12.57
C VAL A 36 10.81 5.02 11.43
N ILE A 37 9.67 4.32 11.44
CA ILE A 37 9.19 3.52 10.31
C ILE A 37 7.91 4.19 9.79
N SER A 38 7.80 4.38 8.48
CA SER A 38 6.58 4.83 7.82
C SER A 38 6.27 3.96 6.61
N ASP A 39 4.99 3.84 6.24
CA ASP A 39 4.56 3.17 5.01
C ASP A 39 3.78 4.08 4.06
N ASP A 40 3.88 3.77 2.77
CA ASP A 40 2.97 4.27 1.73
C ASP A 40 2.50 3.09 0.89
N SER A 41 1.19 3.01 0.64
CA SER A 41 0.59 1.85 -0.01
C SER A 41 -0.52 2.25 -0.97
N GLY A 42 -0.73 1.45 -2.01
CA GLY A 42 -1.78 1.70 -2.98
C GLY A 42 -1.97 0.58 -3.98
N LEU A 43 -2.94 0.80 -4.86
CA LEU A 43 -3.28 -0.06 -5.98
C LEU A 43 -2.70 0.55 -7.26
N GLU A 44 -2.07 -0.27 -8.08
CA GLU A 44 -1.71 0.08 -9.45
C GLU A 44 -2.41 -0.84 -10.43
N ILE A 45 -3.04 -0.30 -11.46
CA ILE A 45 -3.69 -1.07 -12.53
C ILE A 45 -2.92 -0.84 -13.84
N ASP A 46 -2.45 -1.93 -14.46
CA ASP A 46 -1.50 -1.86 -15.56
C ASP A 46 -2.13 -1.21 -16.80
N ALA A 47 -3.38 -1.56 -17.11
CA ALA A 47 -4.13 -0.96 -18.22
C ALA A 47 -4.51 0.52 -18.01
N LEU A 48 -4.35 1.06 -16.79
CA LEU A 48 -4.63 2.46 -16.47
C LEU A 48 -3.35 3.24 -16.18
N ASN A 49 -2.21 2.84 -16.77
CA ASN A 49 -0.90 3.46 -16.54
C ASN A 49 -0.56 3.57 -15.04
N LYS A 50 -0.84 2.51 -14.27
CA LYS A 50 -0.60 2.41 -12.82
C LYS A 50 -1.53 3.25 -11.94
N GLU A 51 -2.56 3.89 -12.49
CA GLU A 51 -3.60 4.51 -11.67
C GLU A 51 -4.36 3.44 -10.85
N PRO A 52 -4.80 3.74 -9.62
CA PRO A 52 -4.71 5.03 -8.92
C PRO A 52 -3.33 5.38 -8.33
N GLY A 53 -2.42 4.42 -8.17
CA GLY A 53 -1.04 4.66 -7.73
C GLY A 53 -0.95 5.32 -6.36
N VAL A 54 -0.01 6.25 -6.18
CA VAL A 54 0.16 7.06 -4.96
C VAL A 54 -1.09 7.88 -4.58
N TYR A 55 -2.02 8.06 -5.51
CA TYR A 55 -3.29 8.75 -5.24
C TYR A 55 -4.37 7.81 -4.68
N SER A 56 -4.07 6.53 -4.46
CA SER A 56 -5.02 5.50 -4.00
C SER A 56 -5.98 5.95 -2.89
N ALA A 57 -5.47 6.58 -1.82
CA ALA A 57 -6.32 7.03 -0.71
C ALA A 57 -7.26 8.19 -1.10
N ARG A 58 -6.82 9.06 -2.02
CA ARG A 58 -7.48 10.31 -2.45
C ARG A 58 -7.97 10.27 -3.90
N TYR A 59 -8.09 9.08 -4.47
CA TYR A 59 -8.46 8.90 -5.87
C TYR A 59 -9.90 9.39 -6.09
N LEU A 60 -10.12 10.25 -7.09
CA LEU A 60 -11.38 10.99 -7.27
C LEU A 60 -11.74 11.93 -6.09
N GLY A 61 -10.78 12.32 -5.26
CA GLY A 61 -10.98 13.21 -4.11
C GLY A 61 -10.89 12.50 -2.75
N HIS A 62 -10.60 13.29 -1.71
CA HIS A 62 -10.43 12.81 -0.33
C HIS A 62 -11.72 12.24 0.25
N ASP A 63 -12.86 12.89 0.01
CA ASP A 63 -14.17 12.51 0.57
C ASP A 63 -14.91 11.45 -0.27
N THR A 64 -14.33 11.01 -1.38
CA THR A 64 -14.96 10.02 -2.25
C THR A 64 -14.85 8.63 -1.64
N SER A 65 -16.01 7.98 -1.48
CA SER A 65 -16.08 6.66 -0.87
C SER A 65 -15.40 5.58 -1.72
N TYR A 66 -14.92 4.51 -1.09
CA TYR A 66 -14.28 3.41 -1.81
C TYR A 66 -15.24 2.68 -2.74
N GLU A 67 -16.54 2.63 -2.44
CA GLU A 67 -17.54 2.07 -3.35
C GLU A 67 -17.58 2.85 -4.68
N ILE A 68 -17.49 4.17 -4.63
CA ILE A 68 -17.45 5.02 -5.83
C ILE A 68 -16.12 4.84 -6.57
N LYS A 69 -14.99 4.84 -5.85
CA LYS A 69 -13.65 4.60 -6.41
C LYS A 69 -13.59 3.24 -7.12
N ASN A 70 -14.06 2.19 -6.45
CA ASN A 70 -14.08 0.81 -6.94
C ASN A 70 -14.92 0.67 -8.21
N ARG A 71 -16.14 1.25 -8.21
CA ARG A 71 -17.01 1.24 -9.40
C ARG A 71 -16.36 1.95 -10.59
N ASN A 72 -15.76 3.12 -10.36
CA ASN A 72 -15.06 3.86 -11.41
C ASN A 72 -13.92 3.04 -12.02
N LEU A 73 -13.08 2.41 -11.19
CA LEU A 73 -11.96 1.62 -11.68
C LEU A 73 -12.44 0.40 -12.49
N ILE A 74 -13.45 -0.35 -12.01
CA ILE A 74 -14.05 -1.47 -12.75
C ILE A 74 -14.57 -1.03 -14.12
N GLU A 75 -15.29 0.11 -14.16
CA GLU A 75 -15.85 0.65 -15.40
C GLU A 75 -14.75 1.00 -16.40
N ARG A 76 -13.69 1.70 -15.95
CA ARG A 76 -12.54 2.09 -16.78
C ARG A 76 -11.78 0.90 -17.38
N VAL A 77 -11.77 -0.24 -16.70
CA VAL A 77 -11.13 -1.47 -17.21
C VAL A 77 -12.10 -2.42 -17.92
N SER A 78 -13.40 -2.14 -17.99
CA SER A 78 -14.41 -3.09 -18.52
C SER A 78 -14.16 -3.55 -19.97
N GLY A 79 -13.56 -2.69 -20.80
CA GLY A 79 -13.19 -3.01 -22.18
C GLY A 79 -11.73 -3.40 -22.39
N GLN A 80 -10.94 -3.50 -21.31
CA GLN A 80 -9.51 -3.81 -21.40
C GLN A 80 -9.28 -5.32 -21.38
N ALA A 81 -8.44 -5.80 -22.29
CA ALA A 81 -8.02 -7.20 -22.31
C ALA A 81 -7.11 -7.52 -21.11
N ASP A 82 -6.26 -6.56 -20.75
CA ASP A 82 -5.41 -6.64 -19.58
C ASP A 82 -6.11 -5.96 -18.38
N ARG A 83 -6.30 -6.72 -17.32
CA ARG A 83 -6.88 -6.25 -16.04
C ARG A 83 -5.92 -6.48 -14.89
N THR A 84 -4.65 -6.76 -15.18
CA THR A 84 -3.63 -6.98 -14.15
C THR A 84 -3.49 -5.75 -13.29
N CYS A 85 -3.35 -6.00 -11.99
CA CYS A 85 -3.15 -4.97 -10.99
C CYS A 85 -2.28 -5.52 -9.86
N ARG A 86 -1.74 -4.61 -9.06
CA ARG A 86 -0.96 -4.97 -7.90
C ARG A 86 -1.24 -4.04 -6.74
N PHE A 87 -1.27 -4.61 -5.54
CA PHE A 87 -1.07 -3.82 -4.34
C PHE A 87 0.42 -3.65 -4.10
N VAL A 88 0.83 -2.44 -3.76
CA VAL A 88 2.21 -2.09 -3.41
C VAL A 88 2.22 -1.49 -2.00
N CYS A 89 3.20 -1.88 -1.19
CA CYS A 89 3.52 -1.21 0.08
C CYS A 89 5.03 -0.97 0.09
N ALA A 90 5.41 0.29 0.27
CA ALA A 90 6.78 0.67 0.56
C ALA A 90 6.88 1.05 2.04
N ILE A 91 7.83 0.47 2.76
CA ILE A 91 8.16 0.79 4.14
C ILE A 91 9.52 1.48 4.15
N ALA A 92 9.59 2.69 4.72
CA ALA A 92 10.82 3.43 4.91
C ALA A 92 11.27 3.36 6.38
N LEU A 93 12.56 3.07 6.60
CA LEU A 93 13.23 3.08 7.89
C LEU A 93 14.19 4.28 7.96
N ALA A 94 13.80 5.33 8.67
CA ALA A 94 14.61 6.50 8.90
C ALA A 94 15.29 6.43 10.28
N ARG A 95 16.57 6.78 10.34
CA ARG A 95 17.38 6.79 11.56
C ARG A 95 18.21 8.07 11.66
N PRO A 96 18.33 8.70 12.84
CA PRO A 96 19.16 9.89 12.99
C PRO A 96 20.59 9.66 12.51
N GLY A 97 21.05 10.46 11.55
CA GLY A 97 22.41 10.41 11.02
C GLY A 97 22.73 9.20 10.14
N ARG A 98 21.73 8.45 9.66
CA ARG A 98 21.92 7.36 8.69
C ARG A 98 21.07 7.60 7.43
N PRO A 99 21.47 7.06 6.27
CA PRO A 99 20.59 6.97 5.11
C PRO A 99 19.28 6.24 5.44
N THR A 100 18.20 6.66 4.79
CA THR A 100 16.89 5.99 4.89
C THR A 100 16.88 4.75 4.01
N GLU A 101 16.48 3.62 4.58
CA GLU A 101 16.32 2.35 3.86
C GLU A 101 14.86 2.13 3.48
N VAL A 102 14.59 1.50 2.33
CA VAL A 102 13.23 1.25 1.83
C VAL A 102 13.04 -0.22 1.49
N PHE A 103 11.89 -0.76 1.90
CA PHE A 103 11.49 -2.15 1.69
C PHE A 103 10.13 -2.19 1.00
N GLU A 104 10.07 -2.78 -0.19
CA GLU A 104 8.83 -2.87 -0.97
C GLU A 104 8.30 -4.29 -1.00
N GLY A 105 6.99 -4.43 -0.81
CA GLY A 105 6.26 -5.68 -0.99
C GLY A 105 5.10 -5.48 -1.95
N THR A 106 4.81 -6.51 -2.75
CA THR A 106 3.71 -6.47 -3.72
C THR A 106 2.84 -7.71 -3.66
N VAL A 107 1.57 -7.55 -4.05
CA VAL A 107 0.67 -8.66 -4.34
C VAL A 107 0.12 -8.43 -5.73
N GLU A 108 0.38 -9.37 -6.63
CA GLU A 108 -0.11 -9.36 -8.00
C GLU A 108 -1.50 -9.99 -8.07
N GLY A 109 -2.38 -9.41 -8.88
CA GLY A 109 -3.75 -9.86 -9.06
C GLY A 109 -4.38 -9.28 -10.32
N THR A 110 -5.71 -9.28 -10.34
CA THR A 110 -6.50 -8.70 -11.43
C THR A 110 -7.69 -7.94 -10.89
N VAL A 111 -8.16 -6.93 -11.61
CA VAL A 111 -9.38 -6.21 -11.24
C VAL A 111 -10.59 -7.10 -11.53
N ALA A 112 -11.37 -7.44 -10.49
CA ALA A 112 -12.59 -8.23 -10.59
C ALA A 112 -13.63 -7.55 -11.51
N PHE A 113 -14.51 -8.33 -12.13
CA PHE A 113 -15.58 -7.78 -12.98
C PHE A 113 -16.67 -7.06 -12.18
N GLN A 114 -16.88 -7.47 -10.94
CA GLN A 114 -17.80 -6.87 -9.98
C GLN A 114 -17.18 -6.94 -8.58
N PRO A 115 -17.52 -6.01 -7.67
CA PRO A 115 -17.09 -6.12 -6.28
C PRO A 115 -17.65 -7.39 -5.64
N ALA A 116 -16.86 -8.07 -4.81
CA ALA A 116 -17.31 -9.21 -4.03
C ALA A 116 -16.70 -9.17 -2.61
N GLY A 117 -17.35 -9.83 -1.65
CA GLY A 117 -16.92 -9.86 -0.26
C GLY A 117 -17.25 -8.59 0.53
N GLY A 118 -16.94 -8.64 1.83
CA GLY A 118 -17.22 -7.54 2.78
C GLY A 118 -16.16 -7.41 3.87
N GLN A 119 -15.06 -8.15 3.78
CA GLN A 119 -13.94 -8.09 4.71
C GLN A 119 -12.86 -7.14 4.20
N GLY A 120 -12.03 -6.62 5.11
CA GLY A 120 -10.94 -5.72 4.75
C GLY A 120 -11.40 -4.30 4.43
N PHE A 121 -10.67 -3.62 3.54
CA PHE A 121 -10.88 -2.20 3.29
C PHE A 121 -10.44 -1.79 1.88
N GLY A 122 -10.78 -0.57 1.49
CA GLY A 122 -10.25 0.05 0.29
C GLY A 122 -10.66 -0.68 -1.00
N TYR A 123 -9.63 -1.13 -1.75
CA TYR A 123 -9.80 -1.80 -3.03
C TYR A 123 -9.90 -3.33 -2.92
N ASP A 124 -9.89 -3.90 -1.72
CA ASP A 124 -10.02 -5.34 -1.50
C ASP A 124 -11.22 -5.99 -2.22
N PRO A 125 -12.42 -5.36 -2.30
CA PRO A 125 -13.56 -5.95 -3.00
C PRO A 125 -13.39 -6.09 -4.51
N ILE A 126 -12.45 -5.35 -5.11
CA ILE A 126 -12.19 -5.39 -6.56
C ILE A 126 -10.86 -6.04 -6.91
N PHE A 127 -10.05 -6.41 -5.91
CA PHE A 127 -8.79 -7.09 -6.12
C PHE A 127 -9.03 -8.60 -6.13
N TYR A 128 -9.13 -9.19 -7.33
CA TYR A 128 -9.20 -10.63 -7.49
C TYR A 128 -7.79 -11.22 -7.41
N TYR A 129 -7.60 -12.19 -6.51
CA TYR A 129 -6.34 -12.88 -6.35
C TYR A 129 -6.44 -14.30 -6.91
N PRO A 130 -5.90 -14.57 -8.13
CA PRO A 130 -6.08 -15.84 -8.82
C PRO A 130 -5.69 -17.08 -8.00
N PRO A 131 -4.62 -17.08 -7.20
CA PRO A 131 -4.26 -18.25 -6.40
C PRO A 131 -5.30 -18.66 -5.35
N LEU A 132 -6.17 -17.73 -4.90
CA LEU A 132 -7.29 -18.04 -3.99
C LEU A 132 -8.63 -18.18 -4.71
N GLY A 133 -8.69 -17.86 -6.00
CA GLY A 133 -9.91 -17.94 -6.80
C GLY A 133 -11.01 -16.96 -6.40
N LYS A 134 -10.70 -15.94 -5.59
CA LYS A 134 -11.65 -14.98 -5.00
C LYS A 134 -11.04 -13.60 -4.81
N THR A 135 -11.88 -12.62 -4.49
CA THR A 135 -11.41 -11.27 -4.11
C THR A 135 -10.77 -11.29 -2.73
N LEU A 136 -9.89 -10.32 -2.46
CA LEU A 136 -9.29 -10.19 -1.13
C LEU A 136 -10.32 -9.85 -0.06
N ALA A 137 -11.46 -9.24 -0.40
CA ALA A 137 -12.54 -9.02 0.55
C ALA A 137 -13.39 -10.27 0.86
N GLU A 138 -13.21 -11.36 0.11
CA GLU A 138 -13.77 -12.69 0.41
C GLU A 138 -12.79 -13.60 1.15
N ALA A 139 -11.50 -13.27 1.10
CA ALA A 139 -10.46 -14.02 1.79
C ALA A 139 -10.56 -13.84 3.31
N SER A 140 -10.30 -14.91 4.06
CA SER A 140 -10.19 -14.82 5.52
C SER A 140 -8.97 -14.00 5.92
N GLU A 141 -8.93 -13.55 7.18
CA GLU A 141 -7.76 -12.87 7.73
C GLU A 141 -6.48 -13.72 7.63
N GLU A 142 -6.60 -15.03 7.86
CA GLU A 142 -5.49 -15.98 7.71
C GLU A 142 -4.98 -16.04 6.27
N GLU A 143 -5.88 -16.18 5.29
CA GLU A 143 -5.52 -16.19 3.87
C GLU A 143 -4.85 -14.86 3.45
N LYS A 144 -5.38 -13.72 3.92
CA LYS A 144 -4.81 -12.39 3.66
C LYS A 144 -3.42 -12.22 4.27
N ASN A 145 -3.21 -12.71 5.48
CA ASN A 145 -1.92 -12.58 6.17
C ASN A 145 -0.80 -13.33 5.45
N GLN A 146 -1.12 -14.42 4.75
CA GLN A 146 -0.13 -15.16 3.95
C GLN A 146 0.34 -14.38 2.73
N VAL A 147 -0.54 -13.59 2.11
CA VAL A 147 -0.24 -12.93 0.83
C VAL A 147 0.12 -11.46 0.98
N SER A 148 -0.33 -10.80 2.05
CA SER A 148 -0.20 -9.35 2.29
C SER A 148 1.10 -8.72 1.81
N HIS A 149 0.99 -7.75 0.88
CA HIS A 149 2.08 -6.91 0.38
C HIS A 149 2.78 -6.17 1.53
N ARG A 150 2.01 -5.64 2.49
CA ARG A 150 2.56 -5.04 3.73
C ARG A 150 3.29 -6.08 4.58
N GLY A 151 2.75 -7.29 4.68
CA GLY A 151 3.42 -8.41 5.36
C GLY A 151 4.75 -8.77 4.72
N GLN A 152 4.85 -8.75 3.40
CA GLN A 152 6.11 -8.95 2.67
C GLN A 152 7.12 -7.83 2.96
N ALA A 153 6.72 -6.56 2.82
CA ALA A 153 7.58 -5.41 3.12
C ALA A 153 8.10 -5.45 4.56
N MET A 154 7.24 -5.81 5.52
CA MET A 154 7.63 -5.94 6.93
C MET A 154 8.64 -7.08 7.15
N ARG A 155 8.48 -8.22 6.47
CA ARG A 155 9.45 -9.33 6.57
C ARG A 155 10.83 -8.91 6.06
N LEU A 156 10.91 -8.19 4.94
CA LEU A 156 12.16 -7.65 4.41
C LEU A 156 12.84 -6.70 5.40
N LEU A 157 12.08 -5.79 6.01
CA LEU A 157 12.59 -4.93 7.07
C LEU A 157 13.12 -5.74 8.27
N MET A 158 12.36 -6.74 8.74
CA MET A 158 12.77 -7.56 9.88
C MET A 158 14.03 -8.38 9.58
N GLU A 159 14.16 -8.93 8.38
CA GLU A 159 15.36 -9.63 7.93
C GLU A 159 16.57 -8.70 7.89
N TYR A 160 16.41 -7.49 7.34
CA TYR A 160 17.45 -6.47 7.33
C TYR A 160 17.93 -6.12 8.75
N LEU A 161 16.99 -5.88 9.68
CA LEU A 161 17.32 -5.57 11.07
C LEU A 161 18.03 -6.74 11.77
N HIS A 162 17.62 -7.98 11.49
CA HIS A 162 18.28 -9.16 12.04
C HIS A 162 19.72 -9.32 11.52
N HIS A 163 19.97 -8.97 10.26
CA HIS A 163 21.32 -8.99 9.71
C HIS A 163 22.24 -7.88 10.25
N GLU A 164 21.71 -6.72 10.64
CA GLU A 164 22.50 -5.65 11.27
C GLU A 164 22.94 -5.98 12.71
N GLU A 165 22.22 -6.86 13.40
CA GLU A 165 22.51 -7.23 14.79
C GLU A 165 23.58 -8.35 14.92
N ASN A 166 23.92 -9.02 13.81
CA ASN A 166 24.90 -10.10 13.73
C ASN A 166 26.24 -9.62 13.18
#